data_AF-A0A4R5XMX4-F1
#
_entry.id   AF-A0A4R5XMX4-F1
#
_cell.length_a   1.000
_cell.length_b   1.000
_cell.length_c   1.000
_cell.angle_alpha   90.00
_cell.angle_beta   90.00
_cell.angle_gamma   90.00
#
_symmetry.space_group_name_H-M   'P 1'
#
loop_
_entity.id
_entity.type
_entity.pdbx_description
1 polymer ?
#
loop_
_entity_poly.entity_id
_entity_poly.type
_entity_poly.pdbx_seq_one_letter_code
_entity_poly.pdbx_strand_id
1 'polypeptide(L)'
;MAAIQPPLANQSRLRTGAALMTLGGLAFVGYAAVFLVLNFSGAFLELGIGPEQVDKGKAEIEAFSPQLSHYISHIHIALAGFIAATGLAIAGLAWYGVRRGERWAFATAVVVPVVGLAVALPAHYPWGLATLGHLGPVYLAVLIFLAGVAVAYSGMRRPQ
;
A
#
# COMPACT_ATOMS: atom_id res chain seq x y z
N MET A 1 41.88 -3.40 6.54
CA MET A 1 40.76 -4.34 6.80
C MET A 1 39.92 -4.42 5.55
N ALA A 2 39.95 -5.54 4.82
CA ALA A 2 39.06 -5.77 3.70
C ALA A 2 37.65 -6.02 4.24
N ALA A 3 36.67 -5.23 3.80
CA ALA A 3 35.27 -5.49 4.11
C ALA A 3 34.89 -6.85 3.52
N ILE A 4 34.55 -7.82 4.36
CA ILE A 4 34.03 -9.12 3.93
C ILE A 4 32.72 -8.84 3.19
N GLN A 5 32.76 -8.93 1.87
CA GLN A 5 31.57 -8.83 1.02
C GLN A 5 30.67 -10.02 1.36
N PRO A 6 29.36 -9.82 1.57
CA PRO A 6 28.45 -10.93 1.85
C PRO A 6 28.47 -11.93 0.69
N PRO A 7 28.21 -13.23 0.95
CA PRO A 7 28.11 -14.23 -0.10
C PRO A 7 27.14 -13.77 -1.20
N LEU A 8 27.52 -13.96 -2.48
CA LEU A 8 26.74 -13.49 -3.64
C LEU A 8 25.25 -13.88 -3.59
N ALA A 9 24.94 -15.06 -3.04
CA ALA A 9 23.58 -15.54 -2.85
C ALA A 9 22.76 -14.73 -1.83
N ASN A 10 23.39 -14.26 -0.73
CA ASN A 10 22.72 -13.41 0.26
C ASN A 10 22.43 -12.03 -0.31
N GLN A 11 23.39 -11.47 -1.05
CA GLN A 11 23.23 -10.19 -1.73
C GLN A 11 22.15 -10.26 -2.83
N SER A 12 22.09 -11.35 -3.59
CA SER A 12 21.03 -11.60 -4.57
C SER A 12 19.64 -11.61 -3.92
N ARG A 13 19.46 -12.35 -2.81
CA ARG A 13 18.19 -12.39 -2.07
C ARG A 13 17.79 -11.04 -1.51
N LEU A 14 18.72 -10.27 -0.94
CA LEU A 14 18.44 -8.91 -0.46
C LEU A 14 17.94 -8.02 -1.59
N ARG A 15 18.57 -8.08 -2.76
CA ARG A 15 18.15 -7.31 -3.94
C ARG A 15 16.78 -7.73 -4.44
N THR A 16 16.50 -9.02 -4.56
CA THR A 16 15.20 -9.53 -4.99
C THR A 16 14.10 -9.18 -4.00
N GLY A 17 14.33 -9.41 -2.71
CA GLY A 17 13.37 -9.08 -1.65
C GLY A 17 13.08 -7.59 -1.59
N ALA A 18 14.11 -6.74 -1.63
CA ALA A 18 13.97 -5.29 -1.70
C ALA A 18 13.20 -4.84 -2.96
N ALA A 19 13.45 -5.46 -4.12
CA ALA A 19 12.74 -5.12 -5.36
C ALA A 19 11.24 -5.46 -5.26
N LEU A 20 10.89 -6.63 -4.70
CA LEU A 20 9.50 -7.02 -4.47
C LEU A 20 8.80 -6.11 -3.45
N MET A 21 9.47 -5.77 -2.35
CA MET A 21 8.94 -4.81 -1.37
C MET A 21 8.72 -3.42 -2.02
N THR A 22 9.67 -2.99 -2.86
CA THR A 22 9.56 -1.73 -3.62
C THR A 22 8.37 -1.78 -4.57
N LEU A 23 8.19 -2.88 -5.30
CA LEU A 23 7.04 -3.09 -6.18
C LEU A 23 5.72 -3.06 -5.41
N GLY A 24 5.64 -3.70 -4.25
CA GLY A 24 4.45 -3.62 -3.37
C GLY A 24 4.16 -2.19 -2.91
N GLY A 25 5.18 -1.43 -2.52
CA GLY A 25 5.05 0.00 -2.18
C GLY A 25 4.55 0.84 -3.36
N LEU A 26 5.12 0.65 -4.55
CA LEU A 26 4.67 1.35 -5.76
C LEU A 26 3.26 0.92 -6.21
N ALA A 27 2.85 -0.32 -5.95
CA ALA A 27 1.48 -0.75 -6.18
C ALA A 27 0.48 0.01 -5.29
N PHE A 28 0.82 0.30 -4.03
CA PHE A 28 0.03 1.20 -3.18
C PHE A 28 -0.03 2.62 -3.74
N VAL A 29 1.08 3.15 -4.27
CA VAL A 29 1.09 4.46 -4.95
C VAL A 29 0.16 4.45 -6.17
N GLY A 30 0.22 3.40 -6.98
CA GLY A 30 -0.68 3.22 -8.13
C GLY A 30 -2.15 3.17 -7.72
N TYR A 31 -2.46 2.41 -6.66
CA TYR A 31 -3.82 2.36 -6.11
C TYR A 31 -4.28 3.73 -5.60
N ALA A 32 -3.43 4.46 -4.87
CA ALA A 32 -3.71 5.82 -4.42
C ALA A 32 -4.01 6.77 -5.59
N ALA A 33 -3.27 6.66 -6.70
CA ALA A 33 -3.51 7.47 -7.88
C ALA A 33 -4.88 7.16 -8.53
N VAL A 34 -5.22 5.87 -8.67
CA VAL A 34 -6.55 5.45 -9.17
C VAL A 34 -7.65 5.99 -8.25
N PHE A 35 -7.51 5.79 -6.95
CA PHE A 35 -8.43 6.27 -5.93
C PHE A 35 -8.65 7.79 -6.02
N LEU A 36 -7.57 8.56 -6.14
CA LEU A 36 -7.61 10.02 -6.27
C LEU A 36 -8.30 10.46 -7.57
N VAL A 37 -8.01 9.80 -8.70
CA VAL A 37 -8.64 10.11 -9.99
C VAL A 37 -10.14 9.81 -9.95
N LEU A 38 -10.55 8.69 -9.34
CA LEU A 38 -11.96 8.34 -9.21
C LEU A 38 -12.75 9.40 -8.45
N ASN A 39 -12.18 9.98 -7.39
CA ASN A 39 -12.79 11.08 -6.62
C ASN A 39 -13.18 12.29 -7.49
N PHE A 40 -12.34 12.66 -8.46
CA PHE A 40 -12.63 13.79 -9.35
C PHE A 40 -13.44 13.40 -10.59
N SER A 41 -13.65 12.11 -10.82
CA SER A 41 -14.43 11.60 -11.94
C SER A 41 -15.95 11.54 -11.62
N GLY A 42 -16.75 11.10 -12.59
CA GLY A 42 -18.16 10.79 -12.39
C GLY A 42 -18.40 9.52 -11.57
N ALA A 43 -17.40 8.64 -11.43
CA ALA A 43 -17.51 7.44 -10.60
C ALA A 43 -17.58 7.80 -9.11
N PHE A 44 -16.73 8.74 -8.65
CA PHE A 44 -16.64 9.32 -7.30
C PHE A 44 -16.32 8.33 -6.17
N LEU A 45 -17.02 7.21 -6.14
CA LEU A 45 -16.80 6.10 -5.24
C LEU A 45 -15.50 5.37 -5.57
N GLU A 46 -15.02 4.65 -4.57
CA GLU A 46 -13.80 3.87 -4.62
C GLU A 46 -13.93 2.70 -5.60
N LEU A 47 -12.81 2.27 -6.20
CA LEU A 47 -12.81 1.14 -7.14
C LEU A 47 -13.49 -0.07 -6.48
N GLY A 48 -14.43 -0.71 -7.18
CA GLY A 48 -15.12 -1.90 -6.68
C GLY A 48 -16.23 -1.66 -5.64
N ILE A 49 -16.53 -0.39 -5.30
CA ILE A 49 -17.72 0.00 -4.55
C ILE A 49 -18.79 0.48 -5.52
N GLY A 50 -20.01 -0.04 -5.38
CA GLY A 50 -21.12 0.29 -6.27
C GLY A 50 -22.49 0.34 -5.57
N PRO A 51 -23.59 0.32 -6.34
CA PRO A 51 -24.96 0.48 -5.82
C PRO A 51 -25.37 -0.51 -4.72
N GLU A 52 -24.74 -1.68 -4.67
CA GLU A 52 -24.98 -2.67 -3.61
C GLU A 52 -24.45 -2.22 -2.23
N GLN A 53 -23.45 -1.33 -2.21
CA GLN A 53 -22.85 -0.80 -0.98
C GLN A 53 -23.23 0.67 -0.74
N VAL A 54 -23.33 1.46 -1.81
CA VAL A 54 -23.71 2.88 -1.77
C VAL A 54 -24.71 3.11 -2.90
N ASP A 55 -25.98 3.22 -2.54
CA ASP A 55 -27.12 3.33 -3.48
C ASP A 55 -27.22 4.71 -4.17
N LYS A 56 -26.36 5.66 -3.80
CA LYS A 56 -26.35 7.04 -4.32
C LYS A 56 -25.07 7.36 -5.06
N GLY A 57 -25.22 7.88 -6.28
CA GLY A 57 -24.11 8.42 -7.07
C GLY A 57 -23.71 9.84 -6.66
N LYS A 58 -22.59 10.33 -7.20
CA LYS A 58 -22.06 11.68 -6.94
C LYS A 58 -23.11 12.79 -7.06
N ALA A 59 -23.85 12.80 -8.16
CA ALA A 59 -24.83 13.84 -8.44
C ALA A 59 -26.00 13.83 -7.44
N GLU A 60 -26.43 12.66 -6.98
CA GLU A 60 -27.48 12.54 -5.97
C GLU A 60 -26.98 13.00 -4.60
N ILE A 61 -25.75 12.63 -4.22
CA ILE A 61 -25.13 13.07 -2.96
C ILE A 61 -24.97 14.60 -2.97
N GLU A 62 -24.50 15.17 -4.08
CA GLU A 62 -24.32 16.61 -4.24
C GLU A 62 -25.65 17.37 -4.23
N ALA A 63 -26.70 16.83 -4.86
CA ALA A 63 -28.04 17.40 -4.82
C ALA A 63 -28.67 17.34 -3.41
N PHE A 64 -28.37 16.30 -2.63
CA PHE A 64 -28.80 16.18 -1.25
C PHE A 64 -28.05 17.14 -0.32
N SER A 65 -26.72 17.17 -0.41
CA SER A 65 -25.87 18.09 0.35
C SER A 65 -24.51 18.29 -0.35
N PRO A 66 -24.25 19.48 -0.91
CA PRO A 66 -22.94 19.81 -1.45
C PRO A 66 -21.82 19.71 -0.39
N GLN A 67 -22.12 20.07 0.86
CA GLN A 67 -21.16 20.00 1.96
C GLN A 67 -20.77 18.55 2.28
N LEU A 68 -21.71 17.61 2.22
CA LEU A 68 -21.42 16.19 2.40
C LEU A 68 -20.54 15.66 1.27
N SER A 69 -20.85 16.02 0.02
CA SER A 69 -20.03 15.67 -1.15
C SER A 69 -18.59 16.20 -1.00
N HIS A 70 -18.42 17.46 -0.57
CA HIS A 70 -17.11 18.04 -0.29
C HIS A 70 -16.37 17.34 0.86
N TYR A 71 -17.08 16.96 1.92
CA TYR A 71 -16.49 16.25 3.06
C TYR A 71 -15.97 14.86 2.67
N ILE A 72 -16.75 14.10 1.90
CA ILE A 72 -16.34 12.79 1.36
C ILE A 72 -15.11 12.98 0.46
N SER A 73 -15.17 13.94 -0.47
CA SER A 73 -14.04 14.25 -1.36
C SER A 73 -12.77 14.64 -0.60
N HIS A 74 -12.91 15.44 0.47
CA HIS A 74 -11.79 15.81 1.34
C HIS A 74 -11.13 14.58 1.97
N ILE A 75 -11.91 13.65 2.53
CA ILE A 75 -11.39 12.41 3.11
C ILE A 75 -10.76 11.53 2.03
N HIS A 76 -11.35 11.45 0.83
CA HIS A 76 -10.77 10.69 -0.27
C HIS A 76 -9.38 11.24 -0.68
N ILE A 77 -9.26 12.55 -0.83
CA ILE A 77 -7.99 13.22 -1.17
C ILE A 77 -6.95 12.98 -0.07
N ALA A 78 -7.33 13.18 1.19
CA ALA A 78 -6.44 12.97 2.33
C ALA A 78 -5.97 11.50 2.40
N LEU A 79 -6.89 10.54 2.28
CA LEU A 79 -6.59 9.13 2.33
C LEU A 79 -5.68 8.69 1.18
N ALA A 80 -5.97 9.12 -0.05
CA ALA A 80 -5.10 8.89 -1.21
C ALA A 80 -3.68 9.42 -0.95
N GLY A 81 -3.55 10.63 -0.40
CA GLY A 81 -2.27 11.21 0.00
C GLY A 81 -1.51 10.33 1.00
N PHE A 82 -2.18 9.85 2.05
CA PHE A 82 -1.55 8.97 3.06
C PHE A 82 -1.19 7.59 2.52
N ILE A 83 -2.01 6.99 1.64
CA ILE A 83 -1.68 5.72 0.98
C ILE A 83 -0.45 5.91 0.09
N ALA A 84 -0.40 6.98 -0.72
CA ALA A 84 0.75 7.28 -1.57
C ALA A 84 2.01 7.53 -0.75
N ALA A 85 1.94 8.32 0.33
CA ALA A 85 3.06 8.57 1.23
C ALA A 85 3.58 7.28 1.87
N THR A 86 2.68 6.40 2.30
CA THR A 86 3.01 5.07 2.83
C THR A 86 3.72 4.21 1.78
N GLY A 87 3.18 4.14 0.56
CA GLY A 87 3.77 3.41 -0.55
C GLY A 87 5.17 3.92 -0.92
N LEU A 88 5.36 5.24 -0.96
CA LEU A 88 6.66 5.88 -1.20
C LEU A 88 7.67 5.61 -0.07
N ALA A 89 7.23 5.65 1.19
CA ALA A 89 8.08 5.32 2.33
C ALA A 89 8.57 3.87 2.24
N ILE A 90 7.67 2.92 1.94
CA ILE A 90 8.02 1.51 1.72
C ILE A 90 9.02 1.38 0.57
N ALA A 91 8.73 2.00 -0.58
CA ALA A 91 9.56 1.92 -1.77
C ALA A 91 10.97 2.48 -1.52
N GLY A 92 11.09 3.65 -0.89
CA GLY A 92 12.38 4.26 -0.55
C GLY A 92 13.17 3.41 0.46
N LEU A 93 12.55 3.02 1.56
CA LEU A 93 13.21 2.22 2.59
C LEU A 93 13.67 0.86 2.04
N ALA A 94 12.85 0.22 1.21
CA ALA A 94 13.19 -1.04 0.57
C ALA A 94 14.33 -0.89 -0.43
N TRP A 95 14.20 0.04 -1.39
CA TRP A 95 15.16 0.20 -2.48
C TRP A 95 16.57 0.57 -1.99
N TYR A 96 16.67 1.39 -0.95
CA TYR A 96 17.95 1.87 -0.42
C TYR A 96 18.42 1.13 0.83
N GLY A 97 17.58 1.04 1.88
CA GLY A 97 17.98 0.48 3.17
C GLY A 97 17.97 -1.05 3.16
N VAL A 98 16.84 -1.66 2.83
CA VAL A 98 16.69 -3.13 2.81
C VAL A 98 17.64 -3.77 1.81
N ARG A 99 17.81 -3.15 0.63
CA ARG A 99 18.76 -3.62 -0.39
C ARG A 99 20.21 -3.66 0.10
N ARG A 100 20.59 -2.80 1.06
CA ARG A 100 21.90 -2.79 1.72
C ARG A 100 21.99 -3.71 2.95
N GLY A 101 20.88 -4.36 3.34
CA GLY A 101 20.81 -5.22 4.52
C GLY A 101 20.59 -4.48 5.84
N GLU A 102 20.19 -3.21 5.79
CA GLU A 102 19.96 -2.40 6.99
C GLU A 102 18.70 -2.86 7.74
N ARG A 103 18.88 -3.43 8.94
CA ARG A 103 17.79 -4.02 9.72
C ARG A 103 16.75 -2.99 10.19
N TRP A 104 17.18 -1.77 10.51
CA TRP A 104 16.26 -0.70 10.89
C TRP A 104 15.35 -0.33 9.72
N ALA A 105 15.90 -0.21 8.51
CA ALA A 105 15.13 0.16 7.33
C ALA A 105 14.12 -0.95 6.96
N PHE A 106 14.53 -2.22 7.11
CA PHE A 106 13.61 -3.34 6.97
C PHE A 106 12.48 -3.31 8.00
N ALA A 107 12.80 -3.14 9.28
CA ALA A 107 11.79 -3.08 10.33
C ALA A 107 10.80 -1.93 10.07
N THR A 108 11.30 -0.74 9.76
CA THR A 108 10.45 0.41 9.43
C THR A 108 9.59 0.15 8.18
N ALA A 109 10.16 -0.40 7.11
CA ALA A 109 9.42 -0.71 5.88
C ALA A 109 8.29 -1.74 6.11
N VAL A 110 8.40 -2.62 7.10
CA VAL A 110 7.34 -3.57 7.49
C VAL A 110 6.34 -2.94 8.44
N VAL A 111 6.79 -2.22 9.47
CA VAL A 111 5.90 -1.66 10.51
C VAL A 111 4.95 -0.60 9.93
N VAL A 112 5.44 0.27 9.05
CA VAL A 112 4.63 1.36 8.46
C VAL A 112 3.32 0.84 7.82
N PRO A 113 3.34 -0.09 6.84
CA PRO A 113 2.10 -0.62 6.27
C PRO A 113 1.30 -1.47 7.26
N VAL A 114 1.95 -2.20 8.17
CA VAL A 114 1.24 -3.03 9.16
C VAL A 114 0.37 -2.18 10.07
N VAL A 115 0.87 -1.05 10.57
CA VAL A 115 0.08 -0.13 11.41
C VAL A 115 -1.10 0.43 10.63
N GLY A 116 -0.88 0.89 9.39
CA GLY A 116 -1.95 1.41 8.54
C GLY A 116 -3.03 0.37 8.27
N LEU A 117 -2.64 -0.84 7.86
CA LEU A 117 -3.57 -1.94 7.55
C LEU A 117 -4.30 -2.45 8.79
N ALA A 118 -3.64 -2.50 9.96
CA ALA A 118 -4.28 -2.95 11.20
C ALA A 118 -5.45 -2.05 11.61
N VAL A 119 -5.40 -0.76 11.27
CA VAL A 119 -6.48 0.19 11.55
C VAL A 119 -7.51 0.22 10.42
N ALA A 120 -7.06 0.31 9.17
CA ALA A 120 -7.95 0.52 8.03
C ALA A 120 -8.68 -0.76 7.58
N LEU A 121 -7.98 -1.89 7.51
CA LEU A 121 -8.55 -3.11 6.92
C LEU A 121 -9.80 -3.62 7.67
N PRO A 122 -9.86 -3.65 9.02
CA PRO A 122 -11.05 -4.11 9.74
C PRO A 122 -12.33 -3.34 9.41
N ALA A 123 -12.23 -2.04 9.08
CA ALA A 123 -13.39 -1.21 8.79
C ALA A 123 -14.17 -1.65 7.53
N HIS A 124 -13.57 -2.49 6.67
CA HIS A 124 -14.20 -2.88 5.41
C HIS A 124 -15.23 -4.02 5.58
N TYR A 125 -15.17 -4.77 6.68
CA TYR A 125 -16.01 -5.97 6.85
C TYR A 125 -17.41 -5.70 7.41
N PRO A 126 -17.60 -4.89 8.48
CA PRO A 126 -18.91 -4.75 9.12
C PRO A 126 -20.02 -4.23 8.22
N TRP A 127 -19.67 -3.45 7.19
CA TRP A 127 -20.61 -2.80 6.27
C TRP A 127 -20.51 -3.32 4.83
N GLY A 128 -19.88 -4.49 4.61
CA GLY A 128 -19.84 -5.12 3.27
C GLY A 128 -18.98 -4.42 2.23
N LEU A 129 -18.07 -3.54 2.64
CA LEU A 129 -17.15 -2.82 1.75
C LEU A 129 -15.96 -3.68 1.29
N ALA A 130 -15.75 -4.85 1.90
CA ALA A 130 -14.69 -5.80 1.57
C ALA A 130 -14.93 -6.56 0.24
N THR A 131 -15.39 -5.87 -0.81
CA THR A 131 -15.62 -6.46 -2.13
C THR A 131 -14.28 -6.86 -2.77
N LEU A 132 -14.31 -7.85 -3.67
CA LEU A 132 -13.10 -8.27 -4.39
C LEU A 132 -12.56 -7.17 -5.31
N GLY A 133 -13.43 -6.37 -5.92
CA GLY A 133 -13.00 -5.23 -6.73
C GLY A 133 -12.32 -4.14 -5.91
N HIS A 134 -12.76 -3.98 -4.66
CA HIS A 134 -12.26 -2.95 -3.77
C HIS A 134 -10.95 -3.34 -3.06
N LEU A 135 -10.94 -4.48 -2.36
CA LEU A 135 -9.77 -4.96 -1.62
C LEU A 135 -8.84 -5.87 -2.43
N GLY A 136 -9.27 -6.42 -3.56
CA GLY A 136 -8.45 -7.31 -4.38
C GLY A 136 -7.08 -6.72 -4.79
N PRO A 137 -7.01 -5.47 -5.29
CA PRO A 137 -5.74 -4.82 -5.59
C PRO A 137 -4.83 -4.67 -4.37
N VAL A 138 -5.42 -4.34 -3.21
CA VAL A 138 -4.71 -4.22 -1.92
C VAL A 138 -4.14 -5.58 -1.50
N TYR A 139 -4.93 -6.64 -1.56
CA TYR A 139 -4.47 -8.00 -1.25
C TYR A 139 -3.33 -8.43 -2.17
N LEU A 140 -3.41 -8.15 -3.47
CA LEU A 140 -2.34 -8.47 -4.41
C LEU A 140 -1.05 -7.71 -4.06
N ALA A 141 -1.13 -6.42 -3.78
CA ALA A 141 0.03 -5.62 -3.35
C ALA A 141 0.65 -6.13 -2.05
N VAL A 142 -0.18 -6.50 -1.07
CA VAL A 142 0.26 -7.10 0.20
C VAL A 142 0.95 -8.44 -0.03
N LEU A 143 0.42 -9.31 -0.88
CA LEU A 143 1.05 -10.60 -1.18
C LEU A 143 2.43 -10.44 -1.82
N ILE A 144 2.57 -9.52 -2.79
CA ILE A 144 3.86 -9.19 -3.41
C ILE A 144 4.83 -8.65 -2.37
N PHE A 145 4.36 -7.74 -1.51
CA PHE A 145 5.16 -7.16 -0.44
C PHE A 145 5.65 -8.23 0.55
N LEU A 146 4.76 -9.11 1.03
CA LEU A 146 5.09 -10.19 1.97
C LEU A 146 6.06 -11.20 1.37
N ALA A 147 5.95 -11.53 0.09
CA ALA A 147 6.95 -12.34 -0.62
C ALA A 147 8.32 -11.65 -0.59
N GLY A 148 8.35 -10.33 -0.83
CA GLY A 148 9.57 -9.52 -0.70
C GLY A 148 10.17 -9.53 0.70
N VAL A 149 9.33 -9.36 1.73
CA VAL A 149 9.72 -9.44 3.14
C VAL A 149 10.36 -10.79 3.46
N ALA A 150 9.72 -11.90 3.07
CA ALA A 150 10.24 -13.24 3.33
C ALA A 150 11.61 -13.47 2.66
N VAL A 151 11.76 -13.06 1.40
CA VAL A 151 13.02 -13.19 0.64
C VAL A 151 14.12 -12.31 1.26
N ALA A 152 13.84 -11.03 1.52
CA ALA A 152 14.80 -10.10 2.13
C ALA A 152 15.24 -10.58 3.51
N TYR A 153 14.30 -11.07 4.32
CA TYR A 153 14.57 -11.59 5.65
C TYR A 153 15.47 -12.83 5.64
N SER A 154 15.26 -13.73 4.68
CA SER A 154 16.13 -14.90 4.48
C SER A 154 17.56 -14.50 4.10
N GLY A 155 17.75 -13.38 3.39
CA GLY A 155 19.06 -12.82 3.06
C GLY A 155 19.78 -12.19 4.26
N MET A 156 19.04 -11.61 5.22
CA MET A 156 19.60 -10.98 6.43
C MET A 156 19.93 -11.96 7.56
N ARG A 157 19.28 -13.13 7.61
CA ARG A 157 19.47 -14.13 8.68
C ARG A 157 20.69 -15.04 8.49
N ARG A 158 21.25 -15.13 7.28
CA ARG A 158 22.40 -16.01 7.02
C ARG A 158 23.68 -15.34 7.52
N PRO A 159 24.51 -16.03 8.33
CA PRO A 159 25.75 -15.46 8.85
C PRO A 159 26.67 -15.01 7.71
N GLN A 160 27.37 -13.89 7.96
CA GLN A 160 28.43 -13.34 7.09
C GLN A 160 29.67 -14.22 7.14
#